data_AF-A0A920FIQ4-F1
#
_entry.id   AF-A0A920FIQ4-F1
#
_cell.length_a   1.000
_cell.length_b   1.000
_cell.length_c   1.000
_cell.angle_alpha   90.00
_cell.angle_beta   90.00
_cell.angle_gamma   90.00
#
_symmetry.space_group_name_H-M   'P 1'
#
loop_
_entity.id
_entity.type
_entity.pdbx_description
1 polymer ?
#
loop_
_entity_poly.entity_id
_entity_poly.type
_entity_poly.pdbx_seq_one_letter_code
_entity_poly.pdbx_strand_id
1 'polypeptide(L)'
;MKARKIVVFVLLLVFLGLLIVVGSISYNSGMSYGEANAEKIRKSKIISVDSVLVENFVTAAYTRNEKSPIMVKSSGRIVPGKMIGISSEVQGVLESSITLKKGTKFKKGDLLFKLRDTDIKLMLAAKKSAYLSLIAQNLPDIATDFSTEFEKWNAFFNAINVDQPLNEFPDFNTTREKLYHI
;
A
#
# COMPACT_ATOMS: atom_id res chain seq x y z
N MET A 1 -126.22 34.13 -22.17
CA MET A 1 -124.80 33.97 -21.77
C MET A 1 -124.10 32.69 -22.28
N LYS A 2 -124.65 31.90 -23.22
CA LYS A 2 -123.99 30.66 -23.70
C LYS A 2 -123.17 30.81 -25.00
N ALA A 3 -123.58 31.67 -25.94
CA ALA A 3 -122.91 31.80 -27.25
C ALA A 3 -121.48 32.37 -27.16
N ARG A 4 -121.22 33.41 -26.35
CA ARG A 4 -119.86 33.99 -26.20
C ARG A 4 -118.84 32.98 -25.65
N LYS A 5 -119.23 32.06 -24.76
CA LYS A 5 -118.33 31.05 -24.19
C LYS A 5 -117.90 30.00 -25.23
N ILE A 6 -118.79 29.62 -26.15
CA ILE A 6 -118.49 28.64 -27.20
C ILE A 6 -117.50 29.22 -28.21
N VAL A 7 -117.66 30.50 -28.61
CA VAL A 7 -116.73 31.17 -29.54
C VAL A 7 -115.32 31.28 -28.95
N VAL A 8 -115.19 31.60 -27.65
CA VAL A 8 -113.89 31.67 -26.97
C VAL A 8 -113.22 30.29 -26.90
N PHE A 9 -113.98 29.22 -26.64
CA PHE A 9 -113.43 27.87 -26.59
C PHE A 9 -112.92 27.39 -27.95
N VAL A 10 -113.63 27.70 -29.03
CA VAL A 10 -113.19 27.38 -30.41
C VAL A 10 -111.91 28.14 -30.77
N LEU A 11 -111.82 29.43 -30.43
CA LEU A 11 -110.60 30.22 -30.64
C LEU A 11 -109.40 29.68 -29.87
N LEU A 12 -109.59 29.19 -28.65
CA LEU A 12 -108.53 28.60 -27.83
C LEU A 12 -108.04 27.27 -28.42
N LEU A 13 -108.95 26.44 -28.93
CA LEU A 13 -108.59 25.21 -29.65
C LEU A 13 -107.79 25.48 -30.93
N VAL A 14 -108.16 26.51 -31.69
CA VAL A 14 -107.42 26.93 -32.89
C VAL A 14 -106.02 27.44 -32.51
N PHE A 15 -105.91 28.23 -31.44
CA PHE A 15 -104.61 28.72 -30.95
C PHE A 15 -103.71 27.58 -30.47
N LEU A 16 -104.27 26.60 -29.76
CA LEU A 16 -103.54 25.42 -29.31
C LEU A 16 -103.06 24.58 -30.50
N GLY A 17 -103.90 24.41 -31.53
CA GLY A 17 -103.51 23.75 -32.77
C GLY A 17 -102.34 24.45 -33.46
N LEU A 18 -102.34 25.79 -33.48
CA LEU A 18 -101.28 26.58 -34.10
C LEU A 18 -99.95 26.47 -33.34
N LEU A 19 -99.99 26.42 -32.01
CA LEU A 19 -98.81 26.18 -31.17
C LEU A 19 -98.15 24.82 -31.45
N ILE A 20 -98.95 23.77 -31.64
CA ILE A 20 -98.45 22.42 -31.95
C ILE A 20 -97.75 22.40 -33.31
N VAL A 21 -98.32 23.06 -34.31
CA VAL A 21 -97.74 23.13 -35.67
C VAL A 21 -96.40 23.88 -35.65
N VAL A 22 -96.33 25.02 -34.97
CA VAL A 22 -95.08 25.81 -34.86
C VAL A 22 -94.02 25.04 -34.09
N GLY A 23 -94.39 24.37 -32.99
CA GLY A 23 -93.47 23.54 -32.21
C GLY A 23 -92.88 22.39 -33.05
N SER A 24 -93.71 21.73 -33.86
CA SER A 24 -93.28 20.63 -34.73
C SER A 24 -92.31 21.10 -35.82
N ILE A 25 -92.60 22.23 -36.47
CA ILE A 25 -91.71 22.81 -37.51
C ILE A 25 -90.37 23.23 -36.91
N SER A 26 -90.37 23.84 -35.72
CA SER A 26 -89.15 24.26 -35.03
C SER A 26 -88.27 23.08 -34.64
N TYR A 27 -88.86 22.00 -34.13
CA TYR A 27 -88.13 20.79 -33.76
C TYR A 27 -87.47 20.14 -34.98
N ASN A 28 -88.22 19.98 -36.07
CA ASN A 28 -87.71 19.34 -37.28
C ASN A 28 -86.60 20.16 -37.95
N SER A 29 -86.74 21.49 -37.95
CA SER A 29 -85.73 22.41 -38.50
C SER A 29 -84.44 22.40 -37.66
N GLY A 30 -84.56 22.37 -36.33
CA GLY A 30 -83.41 22.29 -35.42
C GLY A 30 -82.63 20.98 -35.55
N MET A 31 -83.34 19.85 -35.64
CA MET A 31 -82.77 18.52 -35.91
C MET A 31 -82.02 18.50 -37.25
N SER A 32 -82.67 18.95 -38.34
CA SER A 32 -82.07 18.95 -39.67
C SER A 32 -80.82 19.84 -39.76
N TYR A 33 -80.84 21.01 -39.12
CA TYR A 33 -79.67 21.88 -39.05
C TYR A 33 -78.52 21.24 -38.27
N GLY A 34 -78.84 20.55 -37.16
CA GLY A 34 -77.87 19.81 -36.35
C GLY A 34 -77.21 18.66 -37.13
N GLU A 35 -77.98 17.89 -37.89
CA GLU A 35 -77.46 16.80 -38.73
C GLU A 35 -76.64 17.31 -39.91
N ALA A 36 -77.14 18.29 -40.67
CA ALA A 36 -76.45 18.84 -41.84
C ALA A 36 -75.10 19.48 -41.50
N ASN A 37 -74.95 19.98 -40.26
CA ASN A 37 -73.72 20.63 -39.80
C ASN A 37 -72.95 19.79 -38.77
N ALA A 38 -73.38 18.55 -38.49
CA ALA A 38 -72.76 17.67 -37.51
C ALA A 38 -71.27 17.44 -37.80
N GLU A 39 -70.90 17.31 -39.07
CA GLU A 39 -69.51 17.09 -39.49
C GLU A 39 -68.62 18.33 -39.26
N LYS A 40 -69.16 19.54 -39.49
CA LYS A 40 -68.45 20.79 -39.21
C LYS A 40 -68.25 21.02 -37.72
N ILE A 41 -69.27 20.70 -36.90
CA ILE A 41 -69.20 20.80 -35.44
C ILE A 41 -68.23 19.75 -34.85
N ARG A 42 -68.20 18.54 -35.42
CA ARG A 42 -67.21 17.51 -35.05
C ARG A 42 -65.79 17.94 -35.43
N LYS A 43 -65.60 18.48 -36.64
CA LYS A 43 -64.29 18.97 -37.10
C LYS A 43 -63.79 20.17 -36.29
N SER A 44 -64.65 21.09 -35.88
CA SER A 44 -64.25 22.22 -35.03
C SER A 44 -63.93 21.83 -33.58
N LYS A 45 -64.40 20.67 -33.10
CA LYS A 45 -64.10 20.14 -31.76
C LYS A 45 -62.85 19.25 -31.72
N ILE A 46 -62.37 18.76 -32.87
CA ILE A 46 -61.07 18.12 -32.95
C ILE A 46 -60.02 19.24 -32.87
N ILE A 47 -59.57 19.52 -31.65
CA ILE A 47 -58.37 20.31 -31.41
C ILE A 47 -57.25 19.56 -32.15
N SER A 48 -56.68 20.18 -33.18
CA SER A 48 -55.45 19.72 -33.80
C SER A 48 -54.35 19.82 -32.75
N VAL A 49 -54.18 18.75 -31.96
CA VAL A 49 -53.03 18.60 -31.09
C VAL A 49 -51.89 18.25 -32.01
N ASP A 50 -51.19 19.26 -32.53
CA ASP A 50 -49.83 19.08 -32.99
C ASP A 50 -49.10 18.42 -31.82
N SER A 51 -48.60 17.21 -32.04
CA SER A 51 -47.72 16.55 -31.09
C SER A 51 -46.42 17.34 -31.08
N VAL A 52 -46.40 18.45 -30.35
CA VAL A 52 -45.17 19.13 -30.00
C VAL A 52 -44.38 18.10 -29.21
N LEU A 53 -43.33 17.57 -29.83
CA LEU A 53 -42.31 16.81 -29.12
C LEU A 53 -41.71 17.77 -28.10
N VAL A 54 -42.23 17.74 -26.88
CA VAL A 54 -41.64 18.48 -25.77
C VAL A 54 -40.38 17.72 -25.39
N GLU A 55 -39.26 18.10 -26.01
CA GLU A 55 -37.94 17.69 -25.56
C GLU A 55 -37.71 18.31 -24.18
N ASN A 56 -37.99 17.52 -23.14
CA ASN A 56 -37.67 17.87 -21.77
C ASN A 56 -36.15 17.80 -21.62
N PHE A 57 -35.47 18.94 -21.82
CA PHE A 57 -34.05 19.05 -21.56
C PHE A 57 -33.81 19.01 -20.05
N VAL A 58 -33.06 18.01 -19.62
CA VAL A 58 -32.50 17.95 -18.27
C VAL A 58 -31.05 18.42 -18.33
N THR A 59 -30.66 19.27 -17.38
CA THR A 59 -29.28 19.71 -17.27
C THR A 59 -28.39 18.53 -16.89
N ALA A 60 -27.61 18.02 -17.85
CA ALA A 60 -26.63 16.97 -17.62
C ALA A 60 -25.23 17.60 -17.52
N ALA A 61 -24.52 17.30 -16.44
CA ALA A 61 -23.11 17.66 -16.30
C ALA A 61 -22.24 16.49 -16.76
N TYR A 62 -21.36 16.73 -17.72
CA TYR A 62 -20.35 15.75 -18.13
C TYR A 62 -19.31 15.60 -17.03
N THR A 63 -19.24 14.43 -16.40
CA THR A 63 -18.18 14.10 -15.44
C THR A 63 -17.01 13.43 -16.16
N ARG A 64 -15.78 13.84 -15.83
CA ARG A 64 -14.56 13.14 -16.24
C ARG A 64 -14.02 12.38 -15.04
N ASN A 65 -13.83 11.08 -15.20
CA ASN A 65 -13.24 10.24 -14.17
C ASN A 65 -11.75 10.54 -14.08
N GLU A 66 -11.35 11.24 -13.02
CA GLU A 66 -9.95 11.52 -12.71
C GLU A 66 -9.55 10.78 -11.43
N LYS A 67 -8.35 10.19 -11.42
CA LYS A 67 -7.82 9.51 -10.23
C LYS A 67 -7.22 10.55 -9.30
N SER A 68 -7.89 10.82 -8.19
CA SER A 68 -7.36 11.68 -7.13
C SER A 68 -6.58 10.85 -6.10
N PRO A 69 -5.27 11.11 -5.88
CA PRO A 69 -4.54 10.42 -4.84
C PRO A 69 -5.03 10.86 -3.46
N ILE A 70 -5.35 9.90 -2.60
CA ILE A 70 -5.71 10.15 -1.20
C ILE A 70 -4.43 10.10 -0.38
N MET A 71 -4.04 11.23 0.22
CA MET A 71 -2.91 11.28 1.15
C MET A 71 -3.37 10.95 2.56
N VAL A 72 -2.95 9.80 3.09
CA VAL A 72 -3.19 9.41 4.48
C VAL A 72 -2.01 9.87 5.33
N LYS A 73 -2.26 10.78 6.28
CA LYS A 73 -1.26 11.21 7.27
C LYS A 73 -1.39 10.33 8.51
N SER A 74 -0.28 9.73 8.93
CA SER A 74 -0.19 8.92 10.15
C SER A 74 0.97 9.40 11.00
N SER A 75 0.79 9.39 12.32
CA SER A 75 1.84 9.68 13.30
C SER A 75 2.41 8.37 13.85
N GLY A 76 3.74 8.25 13.88
CA GLY A 76 4.43 7.10 14.43
C GLY A 76 5.70 7.51 15.17
N ARG A 77 6.22 6.62 16.02
CA ARG A 77 7.50 6.83 16.70
C ARG A 77 8.64 6.55 15.73
N ILE A 78 9.57 7.49 15.61
CA ILE A 78 10.79 7.28 14.83
C ILE A 78 11.68 6.30 15.60
N VAL A 79 12.04 5.20 14.93
CA VAL A 79 13.04 4.26 15.40
C VAL A 79 14.29 4.40 14.54
N PRO A 80 15.50 4.31 15.12
CA PRO A 80 16.73 4.29 14.34
C PRO A 80 16.73 3.10 13.38
N GLY A 81 17.10 3.33 12.12
CA GLY A 81 17.12 2.27 11.11
C GLY A 81 18.11 1.13 11.42
N LYS A 82 19.19 1.43 12.14
CA LYS A 82 20.15 0.41 12.60
C LYS A 82 20.70 0.77 13.98
N MET A 83 20.47 -0.11 14.95
CA MET A 83 21.11 -0.06 16.25
C MET A 83 22.28 -1.03 16.26
N ILE A 84 23.46 -0.55 16.69
CA ILE A 84 24.67 -1.37 16.77
C ILE A 84 25.13 -1.33 18.22
N GLY A 85 25.06 -2.48 18.89
CA GLY A 85 25.74 -2.68 20.16
C GLY A 85 27.21 -2.98 19.89
N ILE A 86 28.10 -2.30 20.61
CA ILE A 86 29.53 -2.55 20.52
C ILE A 86 29.94 -3.25 21.81
N SER A 87 30.50 -4.43 21.68
CA SER A 87 31.11 -5.20 22.77
C SER A 87 32.58 -5.44 22.45
N SER A 88 33.40 -5.51 23.48
CA SER A 88 34.79 -5.93 23.32
C SER A 88 34.88 -7.45 23.28
N GLU A 89 35.70 -7.99 22.38
CA GLU A 89 36.02 -9.43 22.34
C GLU A 89 36.95 -9.82 23.49
N VAL A 90 37.78 -8.89 23.94
CA VAL A 90 38.76 -9.10 25.01
C VAL A 90 38.48 -8.22 26.22
N GLN A 91 38.81 -8.71 27.40
CA GLN A 91 38.80 -7.91 28.63
C GLN A 91 40.06 -7.04 28.70
N GLY A 92 39.95 -5.84 29.27
CA GLY A 92 41.08 -4.97 29.50
C GLY A 92 40.68 -3.60 30.02
N VAL A 93 41.69 -2.78 30.31
CA VAL A 93 41.51 -1.39 30.74
C VAL A 93 41.36 -0.50 29.51
N LEU A 94 40.26 0.27 29.46
CA LEU A 94 40.02 1.25 28.41
C LEU A 94 40.98 2.43 28.57
N GLU A 95 41.79 2.69 27.55
CA GLU A 95 42.55 3.92 27.36
C GLU A 95 41.78 4.82 26.41
N SER A 96 40.98 5.74 26.96
CA SER A 96 40.11 6.57 26.14
C SER A 96 40.93 7.52 25.27
N SER A 97 40.87 7.34 23.95
CA SER A 97 41.43 8.30 22.99
C SER A 97 40.41 9.36 22.56
N ILE A 98 39.11 9.11 22.74
CA ILE A 98 38.01 9.99 22.32
C ILE A 98 36.93 10.05 23.41
N THR A 99 36.49 11.26 23.77
CA THR A 99 35.34 11.44 24.67
C THR A 99 34.04 11.22 23.89
N LEU A 100 33.54 9.98 23.85
CA LEU A 100 32.24 9.65 23.26
C LEU A 100 31.10 10.13 24.17
N LYS A 101 30.70 11.39 23.99
CA LYS A 101 29.47 11.91 24.60
C LYS A 101 28.25 11.48 23.79
N LYS A 102 27.08 11.41 24.44
CA LYS A 102 25.80 11.17 23.77
C LYS A 102 25.62 12.21 22.65
N GLY A 103 25.32 11.74 21.43
CA GLY A 103 25.13 12.60 20.25
C GLY A 103 26.39 12.82 19.39
N THR A 104 27.52 12.21 19.71
CA THR A 104 28.72 12.26 18.87
C THR A 104 28.54 11.44 17.60
N LYS A 105 28.85 12.01 16.43
CA LYS A 105 28.83 11.31 15.14
C LYS A 105 30.20 10.65 14.91
N PHE A 106 30.20 9.42 14.40
CA PHE A 106 31.41 8.69 14.03
C PHE A 106 31.20 7.98 12.68
N LYS A 107 32.29 7.70 11.97
CA LYS A 107 32.30 7.01 10.69
C LYS A 107 32.80 5.58 10.85
N LYS A 108 32.52 4.76 9.84
CA LYS A 108 33.07 3.40 9.76
C LYS A 108 34.60 3.49 9.68
N GLY A 109 35.29 2.84 10.62
CA GLY A 109 36.75 2.83 10.70
C GLY A 109 37.34 3.77 11.76
N ASP A 110 36.52 4.63 12.39
CA ASP A 110 37.00 5.48 13.48
C ASP A 110 37.33 4.65 14.72
N LEU A 111 38.48 4.94 15.36
CA LEU A 111 38.90 4.29 16.60
C LEU A 111 38.08 4.81 17.78
N LEU A 112 36.98 4.13 18.10
CA LEU A 112 36.09 4.55 19.20
C LEU A 112 36.68 4.30 20.59
N PHE A 113 37.31 3.13 20.75
CA PHE A 113 37.87 2.67 22.02
C PHE A 113 39.25 2.07 21.75
N LYS A 114 40.22 2.41 22.60
CA LYS A 114 41.51 1.74 22.64
C LYS A 114 41.62 1.02 23.98
N LEU A 115 42.02 -0.23 23.96
CA LEU A 115 42.34 -0.97 25.18
C LEU A 115 43.85 -0.94 25.36
N ARG A 116 44.29 -0.90 26.61
CA ARG A 116 45.71 -1.06 26.95
C ARG A 116 46.18 -2.44 26.50
N ASP A 117 47.25 -2.47 25.73
CA ASP A 117 47.75 -3.70 25.11
C ASP A 117 48.94 -4.34 25.87
N THR A 118 49.50 -3.66 26.88
CA THR A 118 50.67 -4.14 27.64
C THR A 118 50.45 -5.50 28.28
N ASP A 119 49.34 -5.68 29.00
CA ASP A 119 49.04 -6.93 29.71
C ASP A 119 48.80 -8.08 28.73
N ILE A 120 48.15 -7.78 27.61
CA ILE A 120 47.88 -8.74 26.53
C ILE A 120 49.20 -9.16 25.85
N LYS A 121 50.11 -8.21 25.59
CA LYS A 121 51.44 -8.50 25.03
C LYS A 121 52.27 -9.38 25.96
N LEU A 122 52.28 -9.08 27.26
CA LEU A 122 53.01 -9.88 28.25
C LEU A 122 52.41 -11.28 28.40
N MET A 123 51.07 -11.39 28.44
CA MET A 123 50.39 -12.68 28.44
C MET A 123 50.68 -13.48 27.17
N LEU A 124 50.71 -12.83 26.01
CA LEU A 124 51.05 -13.46 24.74
C LEU A 124 52.50 -13.96 24.74
N ALA A 125 53.45 -13.16 25.24
CA ALA A 125 54.85 -13.55 25.37
C ALA A 125 55.03 -14.76 26.31
N ALA A 126 54.31 -14.78 27.44
CA ALA A 126 54.31 -15.92 28.36
C ALA A 126 53.77 -17.20 27.69
N LYS A 127 52.67 -17.11 26.94
CA LYS A 127 52.11 -18.24 26.19
C LYS A 127 53.06 -18.74 25.10
N LYS A 128 53.72 -17.84 24.37
CA LYS A 128 54.74 -18.22 23.38
C LYS A 128 55.93 -18.93 24.02
N SER A 129 56.41 -18.45 25.17
CA SER A 129 57.50 -19.09 25.91
C SER A 129 57.12 -20.49 26.38
N ALA A 130 55.90 -20.66 26.91
CA ALA A 130 55.37 -21.97 27.26
C ALA A 130 55.27 -22.90 26.04
N TYR A 131 54.83 -22.38 24.90
CA TYR A 131 54.75 -23.13 23.65
C TYR A 131 56.13 -23.57 23.13
N LEU A 132 57.13 -22.69 23.17
CA LEU A 132 58.51 -23.03 22.82
C LEU A 132 59.06 -24.15 23.69
N SER A 133 58.82 -24.08 25.01
CA SER A 133 59.21 -25.14 25.94
C SER A 133 58.52 -26.46 25.62
N LEU A 134 57.25 -26.44 25.18
CA LEU A 134 56.55 -27.64 24.75
C LEU A 134 57.14 -28.22 23.46
N ILE A 135 57.43 -27.40 22.44
CA ILE A 135 58.09 -27.90 21.22
C ILE A 135 59.45 -28.50 21.55
N ALA A 136 60.27 -27.81 22.37
CA ALA A 136 61.60 -28.28 22.74
C ALA A 136 61.58 -29.65 23.44
N GLN A 137 60.53 -29.94 24.22
CA GLN A 137 60.35 -31.25 24.86
C GLN A 137 59.96 -32.35 23.89
N ASN A 138 59.19 -32.04 22.84
CA ASN A 138 58.74 -33.01 21.83
C ASN A 138 59.73 -33.17 20.66
N LEU A 139 60.68 -32.24 20.50
CA LEU A 139 61.65 -32.25 19.41
C LEU A 139 62.54 -33.53 19.38
N PRO A 140 62.99 -34.10 20.52
CA PRO A 140 63.70 -35.38 20.54
C PRO A 140 62.85 -36.56 20.05
N ASP A 141 61.56 -36.55 20.35
CA ASP A 141 60.62 -37.60 19.91
C ASP A 141 60.40 -37.50 18.39
N ILE A 142 60.26 -36.28 17.85
CA ILE A 142 60.22 -36.04 16.40
C ILE A 142 61.51 -36.50 15.73
N ALA A 143 62.67 -36.28 16.35
CA ALA A 143 63.96 -36.74 15.81
C ALA A 143 64.02 -38.27 15.71
N THR A 144 63.38 -38.98 16.64
CA THR A 144 63.38 -40.44 16.72
C THR A 144 62.33 -41.07 15.79
N ASP A 145 61.10 -40.54 15.80
CA ASP A 145 59.96 -41.11 15.10
C ASP A 145 59.79 -40.57 13.66
N PHE A 146 60.31 -39.37 13.37
CA PHE A 146 60.09 -38.63 12.11
C PHE A 146 61.36 -37.92 11.61
N SER A 147 62.44 -38.68 11.42
CA SER A 147 63.76 -38.16 11.01
C SER A 147 63.77 -37.36 9.70
N THR A 148 62.84 -37.63 8.77
CA THR A 148 62.71 -36.92 7.49
C THR A 148 62.10 -35.52 7.63
N GLU A 149 61.32 -35.28 8.69
CA GLU A 149 60.60 -34.01 8.92
C GLU A 149 61.25 -33.21 10.05
N PHE A 150 62.18 -33.80 10.80
CA PHE A 150 62.94 -33.14 11.87
C PHE A 150 63.58 -31.82 11.43
N GLU A 151 64.19 -31.76 10.25
CA GLU A 151 64.86 -30.55 9.75
C GLU A 151 63.90 -29.37 9.60
N LYS A 152 62.66 -29.64 9.16
CA LYS A 152 61.58 -28.68 9.02
C LYS A 152 61.13 -28.12 10.37
N TRP A 153 60.90 -29.01 11.34
CA TRP A 153 60.49 -28.63 12.70
C TRP A 153 61.61 -27.91 13.47
N ASN A 154 62.87 -28.31 13.26
CA ASN A 154 64.03 -27.63 13.83
C ASN A 154 64.23 -26.24 13.21
N ALA A 155 64.05 -26.09 11.89
CA ALA A 155 64.08 -24.80 11.24
C ALA A 155 62.95 -23.88 11.73
N PHE A 156 61.73 -24.41 11.89
CA PHE A 156 60.61 -23.69 12.48
C PHE A 156 60.92 -23.25 13.92
N PHE A 157 61.37 -24.17 14.78
CA PHE A 157 61.73 -23.89 16.17
C PHE A 157 62.78 -22.77 16.28
N ASN A 158 63.85 -22.83 15.48
CA ASN A 158 64.92 -21.82 15.48
C ASN A 158 64.46 -20.47 14.89
N ALA A 159 63.42 -20.46 14.07
CA ALA A 159 62.85 -19.23 13.50
C ALA A 159 61.85 -18.53 14.45
N ILE A 160 61.38 -19.19 15.51
CA ILE A 160 60.44 -18.58 16.45
C ILE A 160 61.18 -17.59 17.36
N ASN A 161 60.73 -16.34 17.34
CA ASN A 161 61.14 -15.31 18.29
C ASN A 161 59.91 -14.87 19.11
N VAL A 162 60.05 -14.82 20.44
CA VAL A 162 58.95 -14.46 21.37
C VAL A 162 58.38 -13.07 21.07
N ASP A 163 59.22 -12.14 20.65
CA ASP A 163 58.85 -10.74 20.40
C ASP A 163 58.29 -10.50 18.98
N GLN A 164 58.47 -11.45 18.06
CA GLN A 164 58.01 -11.35 16.67
C GLN A 164 56.72 -12.13 16.43
N PRO A 165 55.95 -11.80 15.36
CA PRO A 165 54.84 -12.64 14.91
C PRO A 165 55.30 -14.08 14.69
N LEU A 166 54.44 -15.04 15.01
CA LEU A 166 54.72 -16.45 14.72
C LEU A 166 54.69 -16.65 13.20
N ASN A 167 55.71 -17.30 12.66
CA ASN A 167 55.74 -17.67 11.25
C ASN A 167 54.64 -18.70 10.95
N GLU A 168 54.29 -18.86 9.68
CA GLU A 168 53.35 -19.88 9.27
C GLU A 168 53.81 -21.27 9.73
N PHE A 169 52.85 -22.07 10.17
CA PHE A 169 53.13 -23.44 10.57
C PHE A 169 53.66 -24.24 9.38
N PRO A 170 54.66 -25.11 9.59
CA PRO A 170 55.07 -26.05 8.56
C PRO A 170 53.89 -26.93 8.13
N ASP A 171 53.74 -27.17 6.83
CA ASP A 171 52.69 -28.06 6.31
C ASP A 171 52.83 -29.47 6.88
N PHE A 172 51.73 -30.18 7.12
CA PHE A 172 51.80 -31.58 7.56
C PHE A 172 51.83 -32.48 6.32
N ASN A 173 52.94 -33.19 6.09
CA ASN A 173 53.10 -34.03 4.90
C ASN A 173 52.45 -35.41 5.08
N THR A 174 52.28 -35.86 6.33
CA THR A 174 51.70 -37.18 6.63
C THR A 174 50.57 -37.13 7.67
N THR A 175 49.61 -38.03 7.54
CA THR A 175 48.53 -38.23 8.52
C THR A 175 49.07 -38.61 9.90
N ARG A 176 50.23 -39.27 9.96
CA ARG A 176 50.90 -39.66 11.21
C ARG A 176 51.48 -38.44 11.95
N GLU A 177 52.08 -37.47 11.25
CA GLU A 177 52.47 -36.19 11.87
C GLU A 177 51.26 -35.41 12.39
N LYS A 178 50.17 -35.39 11.61
CA LYS A 178 48.93 -34.68 12.00
C LYS A 178 48.30 -35.23 13.28
N LEU A 179 48.38 -36.54 13.51
CA LEU A 179 47.81 -37.21 14.70
C LEU A 179 48.68 -37.05 15.95
N TYR A 180 49.98 -36.72 15.81
CA TYR A 180 50.89 -36.52 16.93
C TYR A 180 50.73 -35.15 17.60
N HIS A 181 50.09 -34.19 16.91
CA HIS A 181 49.93 -32.79 17.33
C HIS A 181 48.48 -32.33 17.54
N ILE A 182 47.53 -33.27 17.71
CA ILE A 182 46.17 -33.02 18.25
C ILE A 182 46.13 -33.54 19.69
#